data_AF-A0A7W4HME8-F1
#
_entry.id   AF-A0A7W4HME8-F1
#
_cell.length_a   1.000
_cell.length_b   1.000
_cell.length_c   1.000
_cell.angle_alpha   90.00
_cell.angle_beta   90.00
_cell.angle_gamma   90.00
#
_symmetry.space_group_name_H-M   'P 1'
#
loop_
_entity.id
_entity.type
_entity.pdbx_description
1 polymer ?
#
loop_
_entity_poly.entity_id
_entity_poly.type
_entity_poly.pdbx_seq_one_letter_code
_entity_poly.pdbx_strand_id
1 'polypeptide(L)'
;MKNKAQIGRFAIVGTINTIIDFGLLFSLTFLGLPKLAANTVSTGTAFVFSFFANKKYTFKSTSKNIKYEMVSFVIVTLFGLWVLQNGTIWLITLLIKSFITNEQISLFAAKLFATAVSLIWNYCLYERIVFRKELS
;
A
#
# COMPACT_ATOMS: atom_id res chain seq x y z
N MET A 1 5.54 12.86 18.06
CA MET A 1 5.23 11.48 18.50
C MET A 1 4.26 10.86 17.50
N LYS A 2 4.64 9.78 16.80
CA LYS A 2 3.73 9.09 15.88
C LYS A 2 2.52 8.58 16.68
N ASN A 3 1.30 8.88 16.24
CA ASN A 3 0.12 8.48 16.98
C ASN A 3 -0.10 6.98 16.79
N LYS A 4 0.14 6.17 17.82
CA LYS A 4 -0.04 4.70 17.77
C LYS A 4 -1.44 4.31 17.26
N ALA A 5 -2.46 5.13 17.53
CA ALA A 5 -3.81 4.93 17.01
C ALA A 5 -3.91 5.07 15.48
N GLN A 6 -3.15 5.98 14.85
CA GLN A 6 -3.12 6.12 13.39
C GLN A 6 -2.50 4.91 12.72
N ILE A 7 -1.39 4.39 13.28
CA ILE A 7 -0.76 3.16 12.78
C ILE A 7 -1.73 1.98 12.85
N GLY A 8 -2.45 1.84 13.98
CA GLY A 8 -3.47 0.80 14.13
C GLY A 8 -4.62 0.93 13.11
N ARG A 9 -5.12 2.16 12.89
CA ARG A 9 -6.15 2.40 11.86
C ARG A 9 -5.65 2.12 10.45
N PHE A 10 -4.41 2.49 10.14
CA PHE A 10 -3.79 2.19 8.85
C PHE A 10 -3.71 0.67 8.62
N ALA A 11 -3.30 -0.10 9.63
CA ALA A 11 -3.27 -1.55 9.57
C ALA A 11 -4.67 -2.16 9.37
N ILE A 12 -5.69 -1.63 10.05
CA ILE A 12 -7.09 -2.05 9.87
C ILE A 12 -7.56 -1.76 8.44
N VAL A 13 -7.30 -0.55 7.92
CA VAL A 13 -7.67 -0.19 6.55
C VAL A 13 -6.96 -1.10 5.55
N GLY A 14 -5.67 -1.39 5.75
CA GLY A 14 -4.92 -2.35 4.92
C GLY A 14 -5.54 -3.75 4.94
N THR A 15 -5.96 -4.23 6.11
CA THR A 15 -6.59 -5.55 6.27
C THR A 15 -7.93 -5.61 5.54
N ILE A 16 -8.79 -4.61 5.73
CA ILE A 16 -10.08 -4.52 5.03
C ILE A 16 -9.86 -4.40 3.53
N ASN A 17 -8.87 -3.63 3.11
CA ASN A 17 -8.51 -3.48 1.70
C ASN A 17 -8.16 -4.84 1.06
N THR A 18 -7.36 -5.65 1.75
CA THR A 18 -7.04 -7.02 1.31
C THR A 18 -8.30 -7.91 1.25
N ILE A 19 -9.19 -7.82 2.24
CA ILE A 19 -10.44 -8.59 2.24
C ILE A 19 -11.31 -8.21 1.03
N ILE A 20 -11.45 -6.91 0.74
CA ILE A 20 -12.21 -6.41 -0.40
C ILE A 20 -11.58 -6.90 -1.71
N ASP A 21 -10.26 -6.80 -1.84
CA ASP A 21 -9.56 -7.22 -3.04
C ASP A 21 -9.70 -8.73 -3.28
N PHE A 22 -9.41 -9.57 -2.29
CA PHE A 22 -9.59 -11.01 -2.44
C PHE A 22 -11.07 -11.39 -2.66
N GLY A 23 -12.00 -10.77 -1.93
CA GLY A 23 -13.43 -11.03 -2.06
C GLY A 23 -13.98 -10.69 -3.45
N LEU A 24 -13.61 -9.53 -4.00
CA LEU A 24 -13.98 -9.13 -5.35
C LEU A 24 -13.31 -10.02 -6.41
N LEU A 25 -12.00 -10.27 -6.29
CA LEU A 25 -11.28 -11.13 -7.21
C LEU A 25 -11.95 -12.51 -7.34
N PHE A 26 -12.23 -13.17 -6.21
CA PHE A 26 -12.87 -14.49 -6.21
C PHE A 26 -14.30 -14.43 -6.76
N SER A 27 -15.09 -13.43 -6.37
CA SER A 27 -16.47 -13.29 -6.84
C SER A 27 -16.54 -13.05 -8.35
N LEU A 28 -15.71 -12.15 -8.88
CA LEU A 28 -15.66 -11.86 -10.32
C LEU A 28 -15.13 -13.05 -11.13
N THR A 29 -14.13 -13.77 -10.59
CA THR A 29 -13.62 -14.98 -11.23
C THR A 29 -14.67 -16.08 -11.26
N PHE A 30 -15.47 -16.23 -10.20
CA PHE A 30 -16.58 -17.19 -10.15
C PHE A 30 -17.69 -16.86 -11.15
N LEU A 31 -17.92 -15.57 -11.43
CA LEU A 31 -18.82 -15.10 -12.48
C LEU A 31 -18.29 -15.30 -13.90
N GLY A 32 -17.12 -15.93 -14.06
CA GLY A 32 -16.54 -16.26 -15.36
C GLY A 32 -15.73 -15.13 -16.00
N LEU A 33 -15.43 -14.04 -15.29
CA LEU A 33 -14.53 -13.02 -15.83
C LEU A 33 -13.10 -13.56 -15.99
N PRO A 34 -12.37 -13.12 -17.03
CA PRO A 34 -10.95 -13.39 -17.15
C PRO A 34 -10.20 -12.90 -15.90
N LYS A 35 -9.30 -13.74 -15.37
CA LYS A 35 -8.54 -13.47 -14.14
C LYS A 35 -7.87 -12.09 -14.14
N LEU A 36 -7.33 -11.67 -15.27
CA LEU A 36 -6.66 -10.38 -15.42
C LEU A 36 -7.63 -9.19 -15.30
N ALA A 37 -8.82 -9.32 -15.90
CA ALA A 37 -9.87 -8.30 -15.81
C ALA A 37 -10.45 -8.23 -14.39
N ALA A 38 -10.74 -9.39 -13.79
CA ALA A 38 -11.20 -9.48 -12.41
C ALA A 38 -10.20 -8.84 -11.43
N ASN A 39 -8.90 -9.13 -11.60
CA ASN A 39 -7.85 -8.54 -10.77
C ASN A 39 -7.76 -7.02 -10.94
N THR A 40 -7.80 -6.53 -12.17
CA THR A 40 -7.74 -5.07 -12.42
C THR A 40 -8.89 -4.32 -11.77
N VAL A 41 -10.12 -4.83 -11.91
CA VAL A 41 -11.33 -4.23 -11.31
C VAL A 41 -11.28 -4.31 -9.79
N SER A 42 -10.86 -5.47 -9.27
CA SER A 42 -10.73 -5.71 -7.83
C SER A 42 -9.72 -4.76 -7.19
N THR A 43 -8.49 -4.75 -7.71
CA THR A 43 -7.41 -3.92 -7.18
C THR A 43 -7.73 -2.44 -7.33
N GLY A 44 -8.35 -2.03 -8.44
CA GLY A 44 -8.82 -0.65 -8.63
C GLY A 44 -9.87 -0.24 -7.59
N THR A 45 -10.85 -1.10 -7.33
CA THR A 45 -11.91 -0.84 -6.34
C THR A 45 -11.33 -0.77 -4.92
N ALA A 46 -10.47 -1.73 -4.57
CA ALA A 46 -9.74 -1.76 -3.31
C ALA A 46 -8.91 -0.48 -3.15
N PHE A 47 -8.17 -0.08 -4.18
CA PHE A 47 -7.35 1.13 -4.17
C PHE A 47 -8.17 2.41 -3.88
N VAL A 48 -9.31 2.57 -4.54
CA VAL A 48 -10.23 3.70 -4.30
C VAL A 48 -10.77 3.65 -2.87
N PHE A 49 -11.22 2.47 -2.40
CA PHE A 49 -11.66 2.30 -1.02
C PHE A 49 -10.57 2.67 -0.01
N SER A 50 -9.33 2.22 -0.24
CA SER A 50 -8.18 2.50 0.61
C SER A 50 -7.90 4.00 0.70
N PHE A 51 -8.05 4.75 -0.39
CA PHE A 51 -7.94 6.21 -0.37
C PHE A 51 -8.99 6.86 0.56
N PHE A 52 -10.28 6.53 0.37
CA PHE A 52 -11.35 7.12 1.18
C PHE A 52 -11.27 6.70 2.65
N ALA A 53 -10.96 5.43 2.91
CA ALA A 53 -10.78 4.90 4.25
C ALA A 53 -9.59 5.56 4.96
N ASN A 54 -8.44 5.69 4.28
CA ASN A 54 -7.29 6.38 4.86
C ASN A 54 -7.57 7.87 5.10
N LYS A 55 -8.21 8.55 4.15
CA LYS A 55 -8.60 9.95 4.28
C LYS A 55 -9.50 10.18 5.50
N LYS A 56 -10.62 9.46 5.58
CA LYS A 56 -11.69 9.72 6.55
C LYS A 56 -11.44 9.07 7.91
N TYR A 57 -10.86 7.87 7.94
CA TYR A 57 -10.71 7.08 9.16
C TYR A 57 -9.30 7.16 9.75
N THR A 58 -8.26 6.89 8.95
CA THR A 58 -6.87 6.87 9.43
C THR A 58 -6.38 8.28 9.78
N PHE A 59 -6.40 9.18 8.80
CA PHE A 59 -5.80 10.50 8.93
C PHE A 59 -6.80 11.60 9.32
N LYS A 60 -8.10 11.36 9.08
CA LYS A 60 -9.19 12.33 9.33
C LYS A 60 -8.87 13.70 8.69
N SER A 61 -8.47 13.70 7.43
CA SER A 61 -8.14 14.94 6.71
C SER A 61 -9.38 15.79 6.46
N THR A 62 -9.29 17.08 6.80
CA THR A 62 -10.34 18.09 6.58
C THR A 62 -10.15 18.86 5.26
N SER A 63 -9.11 18.54 4.48
CA SER A 63 -8.80 19.25 3.24
C SER A 63 -9.94 19.18 2.22
N LYS A 64 -10.31 20.35 1.69
CA LYS A 64 -11.28 20.51 0.59
C LYS A 64 -10.73 20.01 -0.75
N ASN A 65 -9.41 19.93 -0.93
CA ASN A 65 -8.78 19.60 -2.20
C ASN A 65 -8.60 18.07 -2.38
N ILE A 66 -9.73 17.36 -2.51
CA ILE A 66 -9.76 15.90 -2.68
C ILE A 66 -8.92 15.43 -3.88
N LYS A 67 -8.93 16.19 -4.99
CA LYS A 67 -8.17 15.85 -6.20
C LYS A 67 -6.66 15.80 -5.93
N TYR A 68 -6.13 16.78 -5.20
CA TYR A 68 -4.72 16.81 -4.84
C TYR A 68 -4.35 15.60 -3.97
N GLU A 69 -5.14 15.31 -2.94
CA GLU A 69 -4.89 14.17 -2.06
C GLU A 69 -4.93 12.84 -2.82
N MET A 70 -5.91 12.66 -3.73
CA MET A 70 -6.00 11.44 -4.52
C MET A 70 -4.81 11.29 -5.45
N VAL A 71 -4.41 12.35 -6.16
CA VAL A 71 -3.24 12.33 -7.05
C VAL A 71 -1.96 12.08 -6.26
N SER A 72 -1.75 12.76 -5.14
CA SER A 72 -0.59 12.52 -4.28
C SER A 72 -0.58 11.12 -3.67
N PHE A 73 -1.74 10.58 -3.26
CA PHE A 73 -1.87 9.20 -2.80
C PHE A 73 -1.45 8.22 -3.90
N VAL A 74 -1.97 8.38 -5.12
CA VAL A 74 -1.62 7.55 -6.28
C VAL A 74 -0.13 7.62 -6.56
N ILE A 75 0.45 8.81 -6.66
CA ILE A 75 1.88 9.01 -6.94
C ILE A 75 2.74 8.35 -5.86
N VAL A 76 2.43 8.58 -4.59
CA VAL A 76 3.17 7.99 -3.46
C VAL A 76 3.05 6.47 -3.47
N THR A 77 1.85 5.92 -3.68
CA THR A 77 1.65 4.46 -3.69
C THR A 77 2.40 3.82 -4.85
N LEU A 78 2.28 4.38 -6.06
CA LEU A 78 2.95 3.85 -7.25
C LEU A 78 4.46 3.97 -7.11
N PHE A 79 4.98 5.07 -6.58
CA PHE A 79 6.41 5.22 -6.32
C PHE A 79 6.90 4.20 -5.28
N GLY A 80 6.13 4.00 -4.20
CA GLY A 80 6.42 3.00 -3.18
C GLY A 80 6.44 1.57 -3.72
N LEU A 81 5.55 1.25 -4.64
CA LEU A 81 5.41 -0.09 -5.23
C LEU A 81 6.42 -0.34 -6.35
N TRP A 82 6.63 0.62 -7.25
CA TRP A 82 7.49 0.43 -8.41
C TRP A 82 8.95 0.77 -8.16
N VAL A 83 9.24 1.82 -7.39
CA VAL A 83 10.61 2.30 -7.19
C VAL A 83 11.18 1.72 -5.90
N LEU A 84 10.53 1.97 -4.76
CA LEU A 84 11.07 1.53 -3.46
C LEU A 84 11.05 0.02 -3.32
N GLN A 85 9.98 -0.66 -3.73
CA GLN A 85 9.91 -2.10 -3.58
C GLN A 85 10.96 -2.81 -4.44
N ASN A 86 11.06 -2.49 -5.73
CA ASN A 86 12.07 -3.08 -6.62
C ASN A 86 13.50 -2.71 -6.20
N GLY A 87 13.76 -1.45 -5.86
CA GLY A 87 15.09 -1.00 -5.42
C GLY A 87 15.53 -1.68 -4.11
N THR A 88 14.60 -1.85 -3.15
CA THR A 88 14.89 -2.53 -1.89
C THR A 88 15.10 -4.03 -2.11
N ILE A 89 14.30 -4.68 -2.95
CA ILE A 89 14.50 -6.10 -3.28
C ILE A 89 15.89 -6.30 -3.88
N TRP A 90 16.29 -5.47 -4.84
CA TRP A 90 17.61 -5.55 -5.47
C TRP A 90 18.74 -5.39 -4.45
N LEU A 91 18.65 -4.35 -3.60
CA LEU A 91 19.67 -4.05 -2.60
C LEU A 91 19.79 -5.14 -1.53
N ILE A 92 18.66 -5.61 -0.98
CA ILE A 92 18.65 -6.66 0.06
C ILE A 92 19.12 -8.00 -0.51
N THR A 93 18.70 -8.34 -1.73
CA THR A 93 19.17 -9.58 -2.39
C THR A 93 20.68 -9.56 -2.57
N LEU A 94 21.26 -8.41 -2.97
CA LEU A 94 22.71 -8.25 -3.11
C LEU A 94 23.45 -8.46 -1.77
N LEU A 95 22.92 -7.90 -0.68
CA LEU A 95 23.51 -8.05 0.65
C LEU A 95 23.40 -9.48 1.20
N ILE A 96 22.26 -10.14 0.99
CA ILE A 96 21.99 -11.48 1.55
C ILE A 96 22.64 -12.59 0.73
N LYS A 97 22.90 -12.39 -0.58
CA LYS A 97 23.56 -13.39 -1.44
C LYS A 97 24.93 -13.84 -0.90
N SER A 98 25.61 -12.98 -0.15
CA SER A 98 26.87 -13.31 0.54
C SER A 98 26.71 -14.27 1.74
N PHE A 99 25.51 -14.39 2.30
CA PHE A 99 25.22 -15.21 3.49
C PHE A 99 24.32 -16.41 3.19
N ILE A 100 23.41 -16.31 2.21
CA ILE A 100 22.43 -17.35 1.87
C ILE A 100 22.52 -17.65 0.38
N THR A 101 22.92 -18.89 0.06
CA THR A 101 23.07 -19.37 -1.32
C THR A 101 21.73 -19.73 -1.98
N ASN A 102 20.68 -19.97 -1.18
CA ASN A 102 19.35 -20.30 -1.68
C ASN A 102 18.61 -19.04 -2.16
N GLU A 103 18.43 -18.92 -3.48
CA GLU A 103 17.80 -17.75 -4.10
C GLU A 103 16.35 -17.53 -3.67
N GLN A 104 15.58 -18.60 -3.42
CA GLN A 104 14.17 -18.46 -3.03
C GLN A 104 14.03 -17.85 -1.63
N ILE A 105 14.88 -18.27 -0.69
CA ILE A 105 14.89 -17.73 0.67
C ILE A 105 15.34 -16.27 0.66
N SER A 106 16.37 -15.94 -0.14
CA SER A 106 16.85 -14.58 -0.30
C SER A 106 15.77 -13.65 -0.86
N LEU A 107 15.07 -14.07 -1.93
CA LEU A 107 13.97 -13.31 -2.52
C LEU A 107 12.80 -13.12 -1.54
N PHE A 108 12.43 -14.16 -0.78
CA PHE A 108 11.36 -14.05 0.20
C PHE A 108 11.70 -13.06 1.31
N ALA A 109 12.91 -13.14 1.87
CA ALA A 109 13.40 -12.19 2.87
C ALA A 109 13.44 -10.76 2.31
N ALA A 110 14.02 -10.57 1.11
CA ALA A 110 14.10 -9.28 0.44
C ALA A 110 12.71 -8.68 0.20
N LYS A 111 11.73 -9.51 -0.21
CA LYS A 111 10.36 -9.07 -0.44
C LYS A 111 9.65 -8.65 0.85
N LEU A 112 9.86 -9.37 1.95
CA LEU A 112 9.32 -8.98 3.27
C LEU A 112 9.88 -7.62 3.71
N PHE A 113 11.20 -7.44 3.64
CA PHE A 113 11.84 -6.17 3.99
C PHE A 113 11.38 -5.02 3.08
N ALA A 114 11.33 -5.24 1.77
CA ALA A 114 10.86 -4.25 0.81
C ALA A 114 9.41 -3.82 1.07
N THR A 115 8.55 -4.77 1.45
CA THR A 115 7.16 -4.48 1.80
C THR A 115 7.08 -3.64 3.09
N ALA A 116 7.86 -3.98 4.11
CA ALA A 116 7.91 -3.19 5.35
C ALA A 116 8.40 -1.75 5.10
N VAL A 117 9.48 -1.59 4.33
CA VAL A 117 10.00 -0.27 3.95
C VAL A 117 8.97 0.53 3.15
N SER A 118 8.31 -0.09 2.17
CA SER A 118 7.27 0.55 1.37
C SER A 118 6.05 0.96 2.22
N LEU A 119 5.64 0.14 3.17
CA LEU A 119 4.56 0.48 4.10
C LEU A 119 4.92 1.67 5.00
N ILE A 120 6.15 1.70 5.54
CA ILE A 120 6.62 2.83 6.35
C ILE A 120 6.68 4.11 5.53
N TRP A 121 7.18 4.01 4.29
CA TRP A 121 7.23 5.13 3.36
C TRP A 121 5.83 5.68 3.05
N ASN A 122 4.90 4.80 2.65
CA ASN A 122 3.53 5.15 2.36
C ASN A 122 2.87 5.82 3.56
N TYR A 123 2.99 5.24 4.75
CA TYR A 123 2.45 5.83 5.98
C TYR A 123 3.02 7.24 6.25
N CYS A 124 4.35 7.40 6.19
CA CYS A 124 5.01 8.68 6.46
C CYS A 124 4.61 9.77 5.45
N LEU A 125 4.56 9.44 4.16
CA LEU A 125 4.16 10.40 3.12
C LEU A 125 2.67 10.68 3.15
N TYR A 126 1.83 9.70 3.49
CA TYR A 126 0.41 9.93 3.70
C TYR A 126 0.16 10.88 4.86
N GLU A 127 0.85 10.70 5.99
CA GLU A 127 0.74 11.57 7.14
C GLU A 127 1.25 13.00 6.86
N ARG A 128 2.39 13.12 6.16
CA ARG A 128 3.12 14.40 6.04
C ARG A 128 2.74 15.23 4.81
N ILE A 129 2.44 14.58 3.70
CA ILE A 129 2.23 15.22 2.39
C ILE A 129 0.77 15.10 1.96
N VAL A 130 0.20 13.90 2.01
CA VAL A 130 -1.13 13.66 1.42
C VAL A 130 -2.25 14.17 2.32
N PHE A 131 -2.22 13.85 3.60
CA PHE A 131 -3.31 14.14 4.54
C PHE A 131 -2.85 15.08 5.66
N ARG A 132 -2.35 16.26 5.27
CA ARG A 132 -2.07 17.31 6.25
C ARG A 132 -3.38 17.71 6.94
N LYS A 133 -3.37 17.61 8.28
CA LYS A 133 -4.32 18.38 9.08
C LYS A 133 -3.95 19.85 8.92
N GLU A 134 -4.83 20.63 8.32
CA GLU A 134 -4.76 22.08 8.51
C GLU A 134 -4.98 22.32 10.01
N LEU A 135 -3.99 22.95 10.65
CA LEU A 135 -4.10 23.45 12.02
C LEU A 135 -5.18 24.54 11.97
N SER A 136 -6.41 24.20 12.34
CA SER A 136 -7.45 25.17 12.71
C SER A 136 -7.26 25.59 14.15
#